data_AF-A0A3Q3H269-F1
#
_entry.id   AF-A0A3Q3H269-F1
#
_cell.length_a   1.000
_cell.length_b   1.000
_cell.length_c   1.000
_cell.angle_alpha   90.00
_cell.angle_beta   90.00
_cell.angle_gamma   90.00
#
_symmetry.space_group_name_H-M   'P 1'
#
loop_
_entity.id
_entity.type
_entity.pdbx_description
1 polymer ?
#
loop_
_entity_poly.entity_id
_entity_poly.type
_entity_poly.pdbx_seq_one_letter_code
_entity_poly.pdbx_strand_id
1 'polypeptide(L)'
;MDLWFSSVFLVVGLFLSSSAQTPEECKPLVTPLSMADPSVIYGRMNLIMGYVDNGIFNDILKATESSWVNMSMSTSSPNDLVMAQLYKMNGTCIRSNLTLNIEGDTAKSQSNFTFQLMPNCDGCMVTTVNSTFMNINNSLQKMNFSSPTDKPEINARALYLFARGMTLEESDLEVFKKQASCLGFTREPDFHYNPENEFCKEDEGVMIIA
;
A
#
# COMPACT_ATOMS: atom_id res chain seq x y z
N MET A 1 21.14 -41.86 50.95
CA MET A 1 20.08 -40.87 51.23
C MET A 1 20.70 -39.50 51.07
N ASP A 2 19.91 -38.57 50.52
CA ASP A 2 20.20 -37.17 50.16
C ASP A 2 20.91 -36.98 48.80
N LEU A 3 20.15 -36.85 47.69
CA LEU A 3 19.53 -35.62 47.15
C LEU A 3 20.57 -34.56 46.74
N TRP A 4 20.95 -34.56 45.46
CA TRP A 4 21.03 -33.28 44.76
C TRP A 4 20.63 -33.42 43.29
N PHE A 5 19.43 -32.90 43.03
CA PHE A 5 18.95 -32.48 41.74
C PHE A 5 19.99 -31.59 41.04
N SER A 6 20.35 -31.91 39.81
CA SER A 6 20.41 -30.88 38.78
C SER A 6 19.81 -31.44 37.52
N SER A 7 18.48 -31.54 37.61
CA SER A 7 17.58 -31.72 36.50
C SER A 7 17.99 -30.86 35.31
N VAL A 8 18.08 -31.53 34.16
CA VAL A 8 17.28 -31.13 33.00
C VAL A 8 17.59 -29.70 32.51
N PHE A 9 18.62 -29.59 31.68
CA PHE A 9 18.60 -28.64 30.57
C PHE A 9 17.48 -29.05 29.61
N LEU A 10 16.23 -28.86 30.01
CA LEU A 10 15.13 -28.66 29.06
C LEU A 10 15.40 -27.28 28.47
N VAL A 11 16.24 -27.26 27.44
CA VAL A 11 16.13 -26.26 26.39
C VAL A 11 14.75 -26.51 25.79
N VAL A 12 13.73 -25.90 26.39
CA VAL A 12 12.47 -25.64 25.71
C VAL A 12 12.87 -24.69 24.60
N GLY A 13 13.21 -25.28 23.45
CA GLY A 13 13.22 -24.56 22.20
C GLY A 13 11.82 -23.99 22.07
N LEU A 14 11.70 -22.70 22.36
CA LEU A 14 10.61 -21.87 21.86
C LEU A 14 10.69 -21.98 20.35
N PHE A 15 10.10 -23.03 19.80
CA PHE A 15 9.56 -22.99 18.46
C PHE A 15 8.51 -21.88 18.52
N LEU A 16 8.94 -20.65 18.23
CA LEU A 16 8.07 -19.66 17.62
C LEU A 16 7.65 -20.30 16.30
N SER A 17 6.64 -21.16 16.39
CA SER A 17 5.90 -21.62 15.24
C SER A 17 5.25 -20.36 14.69
N SER A 18 5.94 -19.68 13.77
CA SER A 18 5.30 -18.79 12.83
C SER A 18 4.38 -19.68 12.00
N SER A 19 3.22 -20.01 12.56
CA SER A 19 2.17 -20.71 11.87
C SER A 19 1.78 -19.80 10.72
N ALA A 20 2.17 -20.18 9.50
CA ALA A 20 1.68 -19.53 8.31
C ALA A 20 0.15 -19.59 8.35
N GLN A 21 -0.48 -18.44 8.13
CA GLN A 21 -1.92 -18.28 8.21
C GLN A 21 -2.62 -19.25 7.25
N THR A 22 -3.68 -19.92 7.69
CA THR A 22 -4.32 -20.93 6.83
C THR A 22 -5.11 -20.27 5.69
N PRO A 23 -5.35 -20.97 4.57
CA PRO A 23 -6.20 -20.45 3.50
C PRO A 23 -7.59 -20.00 3.98
N GLU A 24 -8.16 -20.70 4.96
CA GLU A 24 -9.46 -20.38 5.56
C GLU A 24 -9.42 -19.09 6.37
N GLU A 25 -8.33 -18.84 7.10
CA GLU A 25 -8.10 -17.60 7.84
C GLU A 25 -7.82 -16.42 6.90
N CYS A 26 -7.15 -16.67 5.78
CA CYS A 26 -6.81 -15.63 4.80
C CYS A 26 -8.00 -15.20 3.94
N LYS A 27 -8.88 -16.14 3.56
CA LYS A 27 -10.00 -15.86 2.65
C LYS A 27 -10.82 -14.61 3.02
N PRO A 28 -11.32 -14.42 4.26
CA PRO A 28 -12.10 -13.24 4.60
C PRO A 28 -11.28 -11.93 4.59
N LEU A 29 -9.95 -12.02 4.72
CA LEU A 29 -9.06 -10.87 4.77
C LEU A 29 -8.68 -10.33 3.38
N VAL A 30 -8.67 -11.21 2.37
CA VAL A 30 -8.18 -10.87 1.02
C VAL A 30 -9.26 -10.99 -0.07
N THR A 31 -10.52 -11.22 0.31
CA THR A 31 -11.63 -11.19 -0.64
C THR A 31 -11.96 -9.74 -1.00
N PRO A 32 -11.90 -9.34 -2.28
CA PRO A 32 -12.22 -7.97 -2.69
C PRO A 32 -13.62 -7.53 -2.27
N LEU A 33 -13.74 -6.29 -1.83
CA LEU A 33 -15.00 -5.61 -1.61
C LEU A 33 -15.62 -5.17 -2.94
N SER A 34 -16.95 -5.13 -2.99
CA SER A 34 -17.67 -4.57 -4.13
C SER A 34 -17.42 -3.07 -4.25
N MET A 35 -17.19 -2.59 -5.49
CA MET A 35 -17.11 -1.17 -5.82
C MET A 35 -18.42 -0.62 -6.41
N ALA A 36 -19.55 -1.27 -6.17
CA ALA A 36 -20.85 -0.82 -6.67
C ALA A 36 -21.27 0.55 -6.12
N ASP A 37 -20.84 0.89 -4.90
CA ASP A 37 -20.94 2.22 -4.33
C ASP A 37 -19.53 2.75 -4.01
N PRO A 38 -18.88 3.46 -4.94
CA PRO A 38 -17.54 4.01 -4.72
C PRO A 38 -17.54 5.23 -3.79
N SER A 39 -18.70 5.74 -3.36
CA SER A 39 -18.76 6.94 -2.51
C SER A 39 -18.09 6.74 -1.14
N VAL A 40 -17.99 5.49 -0.70
CA VAL A 40 -17.35 5.11 0.57
C VAL A 40 -15.85 5.45 0.62
N ILE A 41 -15.19 5.50 -0.54
CA ILE A 41 -13.77 5.86 -0.65
C ILE A 41 -13.54 7.32 -1.07
N TYR A 42 -14.59 8.12 -1.25
CA TYR A 42 -14.44 9.51 -1.68
C TYR A 42 -13.77 10.39 -0.63
N GLY A 43 -13.08 11.41 -1.13
CA GLY A 43 -12.34 12.37 -0.34
C GLY A 43 -10.89 11.95 -0.12
N ARG A 44 -10.23 12.70 0.77
CA ARG A 44 -8.82 12.53 1.07
C ARG A 44 -8.59 11.37 2.04
N MET A 45 -7.59 10.54 1.72
CA MET A 45 -7.04 9.53 2.61
C MET A 45 -5.51 9.57 2.58
N ASN A 46 -4.89 9.42 3.74
CA ASN A 46 -3.44 9.47 3.93
C ASN A 46 -2.90 8.04 3.92
N LEU A 47 -1.74 7.83 3.29
CA LEU A 47 -1.03 6.56 3.32
C LEU A 47 -0.47 6.35 4.73
N ILE A 48 -0.84 5.23 5.36
CA ILE A 48 -0.37 4.84 6.69
C ILE A 48 0.71 3.78 6.61
N MET A 49 0.50 2.75 5.79
CA MET A 49 1.43 1.63 5.68
C MET A 49 1.42 1.04 4.27
N GLY A 50 2.55 0.51 3.80
CA GLY A 50 2.65 -0.03 2.45
C GLY A 50 3.66 -1.15 2.28
N TYR A 51 3.35 -2.05 1.35
CA TYR A 51 4.21 -3.13 0.86
C TYR A 51 4.29 -3.11 -0.65
N VAL A 52 5.47 -3.41 -1.21
CA VAL A 52 5.68 -3.60 -2.66
C VAL A 52 6.61 -4.78 -2.94
N ASP A 53 6.44 -5.45 -4.07
CA ASP A 53 7.28 -6.61 -4.44
C ASP A 53 8.33 -6.31 -5.51
N ASN A 54 8.53 -5.03 -5.82
CA ASN A 54 9.50 -4.57 -6.81
C ASN A 54 10.56 -3.66 -6.17
N GLY A 55 11.84 -3.90 -6.48
CA GLY A 55 12.97 -3.18 -5.88
C GLY A 55 12.90 -1.66 -6.06
N ILE A 56 12.59 -1.18 -7.27
CA ILE A 56 12.54 0.26 -7.58
C ILE A 56 11.41 0.93 -6.79
N PHE A 57 10.23 0.31 -6.77
CA PHE A 57 9.10 0.83 -6.00
C PHE A 57 9.33 0.75 -4.50
N ASN A 58 10.07 -0.27 -4.01
CA ASN A 58 10.46 -0.34 -2.61
C ASN A 58 11.37 0.84 -2.25
N ASP A 59 12.33 1.19 -3.11
CA ASP A 59 13.24 2.29 -2.82
C ASP A 59 12.52 3.66 -2.91
N ILE A 60 11.55 3.82 -3.82
CA ILE A 60 10.65 4.99 -3.84
C ILE A 60 9.83 5.08 -2.55
N LEU A 61 9.24 3.96 -2.13
CA LEU A 61 8.36 3.90 -0.97
C LEU A 61 9.15 4.20 0.33
N LYS A 62 10.40 3.76 0.42
CA LYS A 62 11.32 4.10 1.53
C LYS A 62 11.75 5.57 1.56
N ALA A 63 11.87 6.20 0.39
CA ALA A 63 12.20 7.61 0.30
C ALA A 63 10.98 8.53 0.54
N THR A 64 9.78 7.96 0.52
CA THR A 64 8.53 8.70 0.75
C THR A 64 8.41 9.08 2.23
N GLU A 65 8.23 10.37 2.49
CA GLU A 65 8.01 10.92 3.84
C GLU A 65 6.53 10.86 4.22
N SER A 66 5.67 11.21 3.26
CA SER A 66 4.22 11.24 3.42
C SER A 66 3.53 11.14 2.06
N SER A 67 2.32 10.61 2.03
CA SER A 67 1.52 10.51 0.81
C SER A 67 0.04 10.55 1.14
N TRP A 68 -0.75 11.16 0.26
CA TRP A 68 -2.19 11.11 0.34
C TRP A 68 -2.80 11.00 -1.05
N VAL A 69 -4.00 10.43 -1.08
CA VAL A 69 -4.84 10.35 -2.28
C VAL A 69 -6.16 11.05 -2.02
N ASN A 70 -6.74 11.64 -3.05
CA ASN A 70 -8.09 12.17 -3.02
C ASN A 70 -8.88 11.53 -4.16
N MET A 71 -9.94 10.83 -3.78
CA MET A 71 -10.82 10.12 -4.71
C MET A 71 -12.08 10.93 -4.93
N SER A 72 -12.49 11.09 -6.18
CA SER A 72 -13.72 11.78 -6.53
C SER A 72 -14.41 11.13 -7.74
N MET A 73 -15.69 11.41 -7.89
CA MET A 73 -16.45 10.99 -9.06
C MET A 73 -15.97 11.76 -10.30
N SER A 74 -15.80 11.06 -11.42
CA SER A 74 -15.56 11.70 -12.70
C SER A 74 -16.78 12.48 -13.17
N THR A 75 -16.57 13.68 -13.70
CA THR A 75 -17.61 14.46 -14.35
C THR A 75 -17.96 13.93 -15.76
N SER A 76 -17.13 13.04 -16.30
CA SER A 76 -17.24 12.55 -17.68
C SER A 76 -18.01 11.23 -17.79
N SER A 77 -17.99 10.40 -16.75
CA SER A 77 -18.64 9.08 -16.74
C SER A 77 -18.97 8.67 -15.30
N PRO A 78 -20.17 8.13 -15.03
CA PRO A 78 -20.57 7.72 -13.67
C PRO A 78 -19.78 6.50 -13.16
N ASN A 79 -19.15 5.74 -14.05
CA ASN A 79 -18.34 4.56 -13.69
C ASN A 79 -16.85 4.88 -13.57
N ASP A 80 -16.47 6.14 -13.73
CA ASP A 80 -15.08 6.57 -13.65
C ASP A 80 -14.81 7.28 -12.32
N LEU A 81 -13.72 6.89 -11.69
CA LEU A 81 -13.15 7.52 -10.49
C LEU A 81 -11.96 8.38 -10.92
N VAL A 82 -11.84 9.58 -10.37
CA VAL A 82 -10.64 10.41 -10.48
C VAL A 82 -9.87 10.26 -9.18
N MET A 83 -8.61 9.83 -9.30
CA MET A 83 -7.67 9.72 -8.20
C MET A 83 -6.58 10.77 -8.37
N ALA A 84 -6.58 11.78 -7.50
CA ALA A 84 -5.45 12.67 -7.34
C ALA A 84 -4.51 12.10 -6.28
N GLN A 85 -3.23 11.97 -6.60
CA GLN A 85 -2.20 11.44 -5.69
C GLN A 85 -1.14 12.50 -5.47
N LEU A 86 -0.74 12.68 -4.21
CA LEU A 86 0.38 13.51 -3.83
C LEU A 86 1.30 12.76 -2.88
N TYR A 87 2.60 12.81 -3.15
CA TYR A 87 3.63 12.26 -2.28
C TYR A 87 4.73 13.28 -2.05
N LYS A 88 5.23 13.30 -0.81
CA LYS A 88 6.41 14.04 -0.39
C LYS A 88 7.57 13.07 -0.32
N MET A 89 8.64 13.37 -1.04
CA MET A 89 9.83 12.54 -1.09
C MET A 89 11.06 13.44 -1.11
N ASN A 90 11.97 13.25 -0.16
CA ASN A 90 13.17 14.08 0.00
C ASN A 90 12.86 15.58 -0.03
N GLY A 91 11.84 16.01 0.72
CA GLY A 91 11.34 17.38 0.78
C GLY A 91 10.65 17.90 -0.48
N THR A 92 10.58 17.11 -1.57
CA THR A 92 9.93 17.49 -2.83
C THR A 92 8.52 16.94 -2.90
N CYS A 93 7.55 17.80 -3.19
CA CYS A 93 6.18 17.40 -3.46
C CYS A 93 6.03 16.99 -4.93
N ILE A 94 5.38 15.87 -5.16
CA ILE A 94 5.13 15.33 -6.49
C ILE A 94 3.67 14.89 -6.57
N ARG A 95 3.01 15.25 -7.67
CA ARG A 95 1.58 15.03 -7.86
C ARG A 95 1.26 14.31 -9.16
N SER A 96 0.23 13.49 -9.14
CA SER A 96 -0.27 12.78 -10.32
C SER A 96 -1.78 12.62 -10.25
N ASN A 97 -2.45 12.59 -11.41
CA ASN A 97 -3.87 12.35 -11.51
C ASN A 97 -4.12 11.17 -12.45
N LEU A 98 -4.99 10.26 -12.03
CA LEU A 98 -5.39 9.08 -12.79
C LEU A 98 -6.91 9.01 -12.87
N THR A 99 -7.41 8.64 -14.05
CA THR A 99 -8.80 8.22 -14.20
C THR A 99 -8.86 6.71 -14.17
N LEU A 100 -9.74 6.16 -13.35
CA LEU A 100 -9.90 4.74 -13.11
C LEU A 100 -11.33 4.33 -13.48
N ASN A 101 -11.48 3.40 -14.39
CA ASN A 101 -12.77 2.83 -14.74
C ASN A 101 -13.09 1.66 -13.81
N ILE A 102 -14.28 1.67 -13.22
CA ILE A 102 -14.75 0.60 -12.32
C ILE A 102 -15.37 -0.52 -13.15
N GLU A 103 -14.81 -1.73 -13.02
CA GLU A 103 -15.28 -2.96 -13.62
C GLU A 103 -15.52 -4.01 -12.51
N GLY A 104 -16.73 -4.04 -11.95
CA GLY A 104 -17.09 -4.96 -10.88
C GLY A 104 -16.46 -4.60 -9.53
N ASP A 105 -15.51 -5.40 -9.07
CA ASP A 105 -14.75 -5.20 -7.82
C ASP A 105 -13.35 -4.61 -8.06
N THR A 106 -13.03 -4.29 -9.31
CA THR A 106 -11.71 -3.86 -9.75
C THR A 106 -11.82 -2.53 -10.47
N ALA A 107 -10.95 -1.60 -10.14
CA ALA A 107 -10.84 -0.34 -10.87
C ALA A 107 -9.52 -0.29 -11.64
N LYS A 108 -9.60 0.13 -12.91
CA LYS A 108 -8.50 0.03 -13.89
C LYS A 108 -8.20 1.39 -14.51
N SER A 109 -6.92 1.71 -14.64
CA SER A 109 -6.49 2.85 -15.45
C SER A 109 -6.22 2.42 -16.90
N GLN A 110 -6.00 3.41 -17.78
CA GLN A 110 -5.46 3.17 -19.11
C GLN A 110 -4.00 2.67 -19.10
N SER A 111 -3.25 2.93 -18.02
CA SER A 111 -1.82 2.63 -17.89
C SER A 111 -1.53 1.25 -17.26
N ASN A 112 -2.41 0.25 -17.43
CA ASN A 112 -2.27 -1.10 -16.83
C ASN A 112 -2.09 -1.12 -15.30
N PHE A 113 -2.55 -0.07 -14.61
CA PHE A 113 -2.75 -0.07 -13.16
C PHE A 113 -4.14 -0.59 -12.84
N THR A 114 -4.22 -1.59 -11.96
CA THR A 114 -5.47 -2.09 -11.38
C THR A 114 -5.41 -1.97 -9.87
N PHE A 115 -6.53 -1.62 -9.24
CA PHE A 115 -6.66 -1.65 -7.80
C PHE A 115 -7.97 -2.29 -7.36
N GLN A 116 -7.93 -3.01 -6.23
CA GLN A 116 -9.09 -3.61 -5.57
C GLN A 116 -9.11 -3.22 -4.11
N LEU A 117 -10.30 -3.14 -3.51
CA LEU A 117 -10.47 -2.80 -2.10
C LEU A 117 -10.54 -4.05 -1.24
N MET A 118 -9.80 -4.09 -0.13
CA MET A 118 -9.85 -5.18 0.85
C MET A 118 -10.59 -4.76 2.12
N PRO A 119 -11.21 -5.71 2.85
CA PRO A 119 -11.84 -5.45 4.15
C PRO A 119 -10.78 -5.03 5.18
N ASN A 120 -11.04 -4.00 6.00
CA ASN A 120 -10.23 -3.70 7.18
C ASN A 120 -11.07 -2.99 8.26
N CYS A 121 -10.71 -1.76 8.62
CA CYS A 121 -11.40 -0.90 9.58
C CYS A 121 -12.36 0.12 8.92
N ASP A 122 -13.30 0.65 9.70
CA ASP A 122 -14.19 1.73 9.26
C ASP A 122 -13.40 3.01 8.97
N GLY A 123 -13.61 3.62 7.80
CA GLY A 123 -12.88 4.81 7.38
C GLY A 123 -11.44 4.55 6.92
N CYS A 124 -11.06 3.28 6.81
CA CYS A 124 -9.80 2.83 6.21
C CYS A 124 -10.04 2.40 4.76
N MET A 125 -8.98 2.44 3.96
CA MET A 125 -8.98 1.94 2.60
C MET A 125 -7.73 1.10 2.40
N VAL A 126 -7.91 -0.22 2.38
CA VAL A 126 -6.85 -1.15 2.02
C VAL A 126 -6.97 -1.46 0.53
N THR A 127 -5.88 -1.26 -0.22
CA THR A 127 -5.85 -1.53 -1.65
C THR A 127 -4.77 -2.52 -2.02
N THR A 128 -5.13 -3.55 -2.79
CA THR A 128 -4.16 -4.28 -3.61
C THR A 128 -4.03 -3.56 -4.92
N VAL A 129 -2.79 -3.41 -5.40
CA VAL A 129 -2.48 -2.75 -6.66
C VAL A 129 -1.61 -3.66 -7.50
N ASN A 130 -1.98 -3.86 -8.76
CA ASN A 130 -1.08 -4.42 -9.76
C ASN A 130 -0.80 -3.35 -10.82
N SER A 131 0.45 -3.24 -11.24
CA SER A 131 0.87 -2.17 -12.15
C SER A 131 1.98 -2.63 -13.07
N THR A 132 1.90 -2.19 -14.32
CA THR A 132 2.92 -2.41 -15.35
C THR A 132 3.38 -1.07 -15.87
N PHE A 133 4.67 -0.76 -15.70
CA PHE A 133 5.28 0.49 -16.13
C PHE A 133 6.21 0.26 -17.31
N MET A 134 6.04 1.07 -18.34
CA MET A 134 6.89 1.06 -19.53
C MET A 134 7.86 2.25 -19.49
N ASN A 135 9.13 2.02 -19.76
CA ASN A 135 10.16 3.07 -19.91
C ASN A 135 10.17 4.11 -18.77
N ILE A 136 10.12 3.63 -17.51
CA ILE A 136 9.90 4.47 -16.32
C ILE A 136 11.02 5.48 -16.02
N ASN A 137 12.19 5.38 -16.67
CA ASN A 137 13.36 6.22 -16.38
C ASN A 137 13.06 7.73 -16.43
N ASN A 138 12.20 8.18 -17.36
CA ASN A 138 11.81 9.59 -17.43
C ASN A 138 11.03 10.03 -16.19
N SER A 139 10.15 9.18 -15.67
CA SER A 139 9.39 9.44 -14.45
C SER A 139 10.32 9.40 -13.23
N LEU A 140 11.22 8.42 -13.14
CA LEU A 140 12.23 8.35 -12.07
C LEU A 140 13.09 9.62 -12.03
N GLN A 141 13.54 10.10 -13.19
CA GLN A 141 14.33 11.33 -13.29
C GLN A 141 13.55 12.55 -12.79
N LYS A 142 12.27 12.70 -13.17
CA LYS A 142 11.40 13.80 -12.70
C LYS A 142 11.17 13.76 -11.19
N MET A 143 11.19 12.56 -10.61
CA MET A 143 11.10 12.36 -9.17
C MET A 143 12.47 12.52 -8.46
N ASN A 144 13.52 12.93 -9.18
CA ASN A 144 14.91 12.98 -8.68
C ASN A 144 15.40 11.63 -8.13
N PHE A 145 14.88 10.52 -8.67
CA PHE A 145 15.17 9.18 -8.23
C PHE A 145 16.26 8.55 -9.11
N SER A 146 17.45 8.37 -8.54
CA SER A 146 18.62 7.86 -9.27
C SER A 146 18.69 6.34 -9.20
N SER A 147 17.73 5.67 -9.83
CA SER A 147 17.74 4.21 -10.02
C SER A 147 17.29 3.84 -11.43
N PRO A 148 18.05 4.25 -12.47
CA PRO A 148 17.71 3.91 -13.84
C PRO A 148 17.66 2.39 -14.03
N THR A 149 16.79 1.95 -14.92
CA THR A 149 16.65 0.54 -15.27
C THR A 149 16.75 0.35 -16.77
N ASP A 150 17.45 -0.70 -17.19
CA ASP A 150 17.51 -1.11 -18.59
C ASP A 150 16.29 -1.97 -18.99
N LYS A 151 15.42 -2.31 -18.02
CA LYS A 151 14.22 -3.09 -18.28
C LYS A 151 13.16 -2.18 -18.93
N PRO A 152 12.68 -2.53 -20.14
CA PRO A 152 11.67 -1.72 -20.84
C PRO A 152 10.30 -1.79 -20.16
N GLU A 153 10.02 -2.90 -19.46
CA GLU A 153 8.78 -3.16 -18.74
C GLU A 153 9.10 -3.58 -17.30
N ILE A 154 8.35 -3.01 -16.35
CA ILE A 154 8.43 -3.35 -14.94
C ILE A 154 7.04 -3.66 -14.41
N ASN A 155 6.90 -4.83 -13.80
CA ASN A 155 5.70 -5.22 -13.08
C ASN A 155 5.93 -5.04 -11.58
N ALA A 156 4.91 -4.52 -10.89
CA ALA A 156 4.91 -4.34 -9.46
C ALA A 156 3.52 -4.64 -8.88
N ARG A 157 3.50 -5.37 -7.77
CA ARG A 157 2.34 -5.53 -6.91
C ARG A 157 2.57 -4.76 -5.62
N ALA A 158 1.52 -4.13 -5.15
CA ALA A 158 1.55 -3.39 -3.90
C ALA A 158 0.32 -3.69 -3.04
N LEU A 159 0.48 -3.50 -1.74
CA LEU A 159 -0.59 -3.48 -0.77
C LEU A 159 -0.45 -2.21 0.06
N TYR A 160 -1.47 -1.37 0.08
CA TYR A 160 -1.44 -0.10 0.80
C TYR A 160 -2.60 -0.01 1.78
N LEU A 161 -2.33 0.57 2.95
CA LEU A 161 -3.32 0.96 3.95
C LEU A 161 -3.41 2.48 3.99
N PHE A 162 -4.58 3.00 3.68
CA PHE A 162 -4.91 4.41 3.83
C PHE A 162 -5.93 4.63 4.94
N ALA A 163 -5.90 5.80 5.55
CA ALA A 163 -6.88 6.23 6.56
C ALA A 163 -7.19 7.72 6.43
N ARG A 164 -8.34 8.15 6.96
CA ARG A 164 -8.66 9.59 7.07
C ARG A 164 -7.76 10.31 8.08
N GLY A 165 -7.38 9.61 9.14
CA GLY A 165 -6.46 10.11 10.17
C GLY A 165 -5.00 9.99 9.78
N MET A 166 -4.13 10.26 10.76
CA MET A 166 -2.67 10.10 10.66
C MET A 166 -2.17 8.85 11.39
N THR A 167 -3.02 8.24 12.22
CA THR A 167 -2.72 7.08 13.04
C THR A 167 -3.92 6.14 13.03
N LEU A 168 -3.66 4.86 13.29
CA LEU A 168 -4.68 3.83 13.49
C LEU A 168 -4.39 3.08 14.78
N GLU A 169 -5.38 2.36 15.28
CA GLU A 169 -5.21 1.45 16.41
C GLU A 169 -4.26 0.31 16.02
N GLU A 170 -3.45 -0.17 16.96
CA GLU A 170 -2.48 -1.25 16.69
C GLU A 170 -3.19 -2.52 16.18
N SER A 171 -4.41 -2.79 16.64
CA SER A 171 -5.21 -3.93 16.17
C SER A 171 -5.49 -3.86 14.67
N ASP A 172 -5.74 -2.67 14.13
CA ASP A 172 -6.04 -2.48 12.71
C ASP A 172 -4.77 -2.63 11.86
N LEU A 173 -3.62 -2.17 12.39
CA LEU A 173 -2.32 -2.38 11.77
C LEU A 173 -1.96 -3.88 11.72
N GLU A 174 -2.23 -4.62 12.79
CA GLU A 174 -2.00 -6.07 12.83
C GLU A 174 -2.90 -6.85 11.87
N VAL A 175 -4.16 -6.43 11.69
CA VAL A 175 -5.03 -7.00 10.65
C VAL A 175 -4.44 -6.76 9.26
N PHE A 176 -3.94 -5.56 9.00
CA PHE A 176 -3.28 -5.24 7.72
C PHE A 176 -2.00 -6.05 7.48
N LYS A 177 -1.15 -6.24 8.50
CA LYS A 177 0.04 -7.11 8.39
C LYS A 177 -0.33 -8.56 8.09
N LYS A 178 -1.44 -9.06 8.66
CA LYS A 178 -1.99 -10.39 8.32
C LYS A 178 -2.46 -10.46 6.87
N GLN A 179 -3.16 -9.43 6.38
CA GLN A 179 -3.51 -9.33 4.95
C GLN A 179 -2.26 -9.40 4.05
N ALA A 180 -1.21 -8.67 4.42
CA ALA A 180 0.07 -8.68 3.72
C ALA A 180 0.66 -10.10 3.66
N SER A 181 0.70 -10.81 4.80
CA SER A 181 1.16 -12.19 4.86
C SER A 181 0.33 -13.13 3.98
N CYS A 182 -1.01 -13.01 4.01
CA CYS A 182 -1.90 -13.79 3.15
C CYS A 182 -1.66 -13.56 1.65
N LEU A 183 -1.18 -12.38 1.26
CA LEU A 183 -0.85 -12.02 -0.12
C LEU A 183 0.62 -12.30 -0.48
N GLY A 184 1.39 -12.87 0.45
CA GLY A 184 2.80 -13.26 0.25
C GLY A 184 3.83 -12.18 0.60
N PHE A 185 3.43 -11.07 1.20
CA PHE A 185 4.35 -10.07 1.76
C PHE A 185 4.73 -10.48 3.19
N THR A 186 5.83 -11.22 3.33
CA THR A 186 6.25 -11.85 4.61
C THR A 186 7.29 -11.06 5.40
N ARG A 187 7.63 -9.85 4.94
CA ARG A 187 8.64 -8.97 5.53
C ARG A 187 7.98 -7.79 6.24
N GLU A 188 8.77 -6.93 6.88
CA GLU A 188 8.28 -5.65 7.40
C GLU A 188 7.80 -4.72 6.27
N PRO A 189 6.83 -3.83 6.56
CA PRO A 189 6.34 -2.87 5.57
C PRO A 189 7.46 -1.97 5.07
N ASP A 190 7.39 -1.61 3.80
CA ASP A 190 8.33 -0.69 3.14
C ASP A 190 8.18 0.74 3.62
N PHE A 191 6.97 1.07 4.06
CA PHE A 191 6.60 2.38 4.55
C PHE A 191 5.65 2.22 5.73
N HIS A 192 5.92 3.01 6.76
CA HIS A 192 5.01 3.29 7.86
C HIS A 192 5.09 4.79 8.12
N TYR A 193 3.97 5.48 8.05
CA TYR A 193 3.92 6.93 8.17
C TYR A 193 4.41 7.39 9.54
N ASN A 194 5.36 8.32 9.55
CA ASN A 194 5.80 9.03 10.75
C ASN A 194 4.90 10.26 10.95
N PRO A 195 4.14 10.38 12.07
CA PRO A 195 3.31 11.54 12.35
C PRO A 195 4.04 12.89 12.43
N GLU A 196 5.37 12.88 12.60
CA GLU A 196 6.21 14.09 12.56
C GLU A 196 6.39 14.63 11.12
N ASN A 197 6.16 13.82 10.10
CA ASN A 197 6.31 14.23 8.70
C ASN A 197 5.08 15.00 8.22
N GLU A 198 5.29 16.20 7.69
CA GLU A 198 4.19 16.98 7.10
C GLU A 198 3.76 16.44 5.72
N PHE A 199 2.48 16.61 5.40
CA PHE A 199 1.96 16.36 4.05
C PHE A 199 2.11 17.59 3.16
N CYS A 200 2.34 17.35 1.87
CA CYS A 200 2.21 18.38 0.84
C CYS A 200 0.78 18.92 0.75
N LYS A 201 0.63 20.20 0.39
CA LYS A 201 -0.67 20.79 0.05
C LYS A 201 -1.07 20.44 -1.38
N GLU A 202 -2.37 20.51 -1.67
CA GLU A 202 -2.95 20.08 -2.95
C GLU A 202 -2.39 20.79 -4.19
N ASP A 203 -2.00 22.06 -4.05
CA ASP A 203 -1.43 22.90 -5.09
C ASP A 203 0.11 22.83 -5.16
N GLU A 204 0.76 22.12 -4.23
CA GLU A 204 2.20 21.96 -4.19
C GLU A 204 2.67 20.82 -5.11
N GLY A 205 3.86 20.99 -5.69
CA GLY A 205 4.61 19.89 -6.29
C GLY A 205 4.58 19.78 -7.81
N VAL A 206 5.55 18.99 -8.30
CA VAL A 206 5.78 18.75 -9.73
C VAL A 206 4.79 17.72 -10.22
N MET A 207 4.09 18.01 -11.32
CA MET A 207 3.17 17.06 -11.94
C MET A 207 3.94 16.00 -12.73
N ILE A 208 3.66 14.73 -12.45
CA ILE A 208 4.10 13.61 -13.28
C ILE A 208 2.88 12.94 -13.94
N ILE A 209 3.09 12.50 -15.18
CA ILE A 209 2.11 11.71 -15.91
C ILE A 209 2.34 10.25 -15.49
N ALA A 210 1.30 9.62 -14.96
CA ALA A 210 1.28 8.21 -14.64
C ALA A 210 0.85 7.36 -15.84
#